data_AF-A0A7W4IAR7-F1
#
_entry.id   AF-A0A7W4IAR7-F1
#
_cell.length_a   1.000
_cell.length_b   1.000
_cell.length_c   1.000
_cell.angle_alpha   90.00
_cell.angle_beta   90.00
_cell.angle_gamma   90.00
#
_symmetry.space_group_name_H-M   'P 1'
#
loop_
_entity.id
_entity.type
_entity.pdbx_description
1 polymer ?
#
loop_
_entity_poly.entity_id
_entity_poly.type
_entity_poly.pdbx_seq_one_letter_code
_entity_poly.pdbx_strand_id
1 'polypeptide(L)'
;MVEGNHIDEAIWRPILEVLNKNPFGPHRYLKDIAPDIDSNIALQNIYYLAQNKLCTANIEPTPQGSFRYFGGVQITTRGIDFLKNDGGLSKRLRTITVELDGDTIKALIADKVDQSDAPDEDKGKLKHAIRSLPSNALTALTGELVKRGLSSASDLLPWLETALRHL
;
A
#
# COMPACT_ATOMS: atom_id res chain seq x y z
N MET A 1 -35.58 -18.91 -1.06
CA MET A 1 -34.31 -19.55 -0.65
C MET A 1 -33.28 -18.45 -0.60
N VAL A 2 -32.64 -18.22 0.54
CA VAL A 2 -31.62 -17.17 0.68
C VAL A 2 -30.33 -17.74 0.10
N GLU A 3 -30.10 -17.53 -1.20
CA GLU A 3 -28.86 -17.92 -1.85
C GLU A 3 -27.71 -17.10 -1.26
N GLY A 4 -26.59 -17.78 -0.99
CA GLY A 4 -25.49 -17.31 -0.17
C GLY A 4 -24.75 -16.09 -0.73
N ASN A 5 -23.80 -15.60 0.07
CA ASN A 5 -22.89 -14.53 -0.35
C ASN A 5 -21.91 -15.08 -1.40
N HIS A 6 -22.02 -14.66 -2.67
CA HIS A 6 -21.18 -15.15 -3.78
C HIS A 6 -20.00 -14.22 -4.11
N ILE A 7 -19.50 -13.48 -3.12
CA ILE A 7 -18.31 -12.63 -3.29
C ILE A 7 -17.07 -13.54 -3.35
N ASP A 8 -16.39 -13.54 -4.49
CA ASP A 8 -15.21 -14.37 -4.74
C ASP A 8 -14.19 -13.60 -5.59
N GLU A 9 -12.92 -13.65 -5.20
CA GLU A 9 -11.82 -13.04 -5.95
C GLU A 9 -11.69 -13.57 -7.36
N ALA A 10 -11.94 -14.86 -7.59
CA ALA A 10 -11.97 -15.45 -8.92
C ALA A 10 -13.04 -14.81 -9.83
N ILE A 11 -14.04 -14.11 -9.26
CA ILE A 11 -15.11 -13.44 -9.99
C ILE A 11 -14.85 -11.93 -10.08
N TRP A 12 -14.62 -11.26 -8.94
CA TRP A 12 -14.51 -9.79 -8.95
C TRP A 12 -13.19 -9.30 -9.57
N ARG A 13 -12.10 -10.08 -9.53
CA ARG A 13 -10.82 -9.64 -10.11
C ARG A 13 -10.88 -9.55 -11.63
N PRO A 14 -11.35 -10.57 -12.38
CA PRO A 14 -11.56 -10.44 -13.82
C PRO A 14 -12.50 -9.29 -14.21
N ILE A 15 -13.57 -9.08 -13.43
CA ILE A 15 -14.48 -7.94 -13.62
C ILE A 15 -13.71 -6.61 -13.53
N LEU A 16 -12.91 -6.43 -12.48
CA LEU A 16 -12.12 -5.22 -12.28
C LEU A 16 -11.09 -5.01 -13.41
N GLU A 17 -10.49 -6.08 -13.91
CA GLU A 17 -9.58 -6.06 -15.06
C GLU A 17 -10.30 -5.65 -16.36
N VAL A 18 -11.53 -6.12 -16.59
CA VAL A 18 -12.35 -5.70 -17.74
C VAL A 18 -12.65 -4.21 -17.67
N LEU A 19 -13.05 -3.69 -16.51
CA LEU A 19 -13.28 -2.25 -16.32
C LEU A 19 -12.00 -1.43 -16.59
N ASN A 20 -10.83 -1.97 -16.25
CA ASN A 20 -9.55 -1.32 -16.50
C ASN A 20 -9.15 -1.26 -17.98
N LYS A 21 -9.76 -2.08 -18.87
CA LYS A 21 -9.54 -1.99 -20.32
C LYS A 21 -10.14 -0.72 -20.93
N ASN A 22 -11.16 -0.14 -20.29
CA ASN A 22 -11.78 1.12 -20.70
C ASN A 22 -12.07 2.01 -19.48
N PRO A 23 -11.03 2.56 -18.83
CA PRO A 23 -11.17 3.16 -17.50
C PRO A 23 -11.96 4.49 -17.49
N PHE A 24 -12.10 5.14 -18.65
CA PHE A 24 -12.75 6.45 -18.79
C PHE A 24 -14.14 6.37 -19.43
N GLY A 25 -14.59 5.18 -19.83
CA GLY A 25 -15.91 4.95 -20.39
C GLY A 25 -16.76 4.09 -19.45
N PRO A 26 -17.94 4.57 -18.99
CA PRO A 26 -18.81 3.73 -18.18
C PRO A 26 -19.33 2.54 -18.98
N HIS A 27 -19.18 1.34 -18.44
CA HIS A 27 -19.79 0.13 -18.99
C HIS A 27 -21.29 0.15 -18.69
N ARG A 28 -22.09 0.15 -19.76
CA ARG A 28 -23.56 0.29 -19.69
C ARG A 28 -24.29 -1.04 -19.57
N TYR A 29 -23.74 -2.10 -20.12
CA TYR A 29 -24.38 -3.41 -20.13
C TYR A 29 -23.55 -4.41 -19.33
N LEU A 30 -24.23 -5.17 -18.46
CA LEU A 30 -23.59 -6.17 -17.60
C LEU A 30 -22.85 -7.24 -18.43
N LYS A 31 -23.41 -7.62 -19.58
CA LYS A 31 -22.81 -8.58 -20.52
C LYS A 31 -21.45 -8.13 -21.08
N ASP A 32 -21.16 -6.82 -21.11
CA ASP A 32 -19.87 -6.31 -21.58
C ASP A 32 -18.78 -6.46 -20.49
N ILE A 33 -19.19 -6.68 -19.25
CA ILE A 33 -18.33 -6.79 -18.07
C ILE A 33 -18.15 -8.26 -17.67
N ALA A 34 -19.26 -9.01 -17.67
CA ALA A 34 -19.36 -10.38 -17.16
C ALA A 34 -20.34 -11.19 -18.03
N PRO A 35 -19.98 -11.55 -19.28
CA PRO A 35 -20.88 -12.22 -20.22
C PRO A 35 -21.32 -13.62 -19.79
N ASP A 36 -20.43 -14.37 -19.13
CA ASP A 36 -20.63 -15.79 -18.81
C ASP A 36 -20.93 -16.05 -17.32
N ILE A 37 -21.27 -15.00 -16.56
CA ILE A 37 -21.55 -15.07 -15.13
C ILE A 37 -23.03 -14.77 -14.91
N ASP A 38 -23.66 -15.50 -13.98
CA ASP A 38 -25.03 -15.18 -13.55
C ASP A 38 -25.14 -13.69 -13.14
N SER A 39 -26.21 -13.04 -13.60
CA SER A 39 -26.35 -11.59 -13.42
C SER A 39 -26.38 -11.20 -11.94
N ASN A 40 -27.02 -11.98 -11.07
CA ASN A 40 -27.09 -11.64 -9.66
C ASN A 40 -25.72 -11.82 -8.98
N ILE A 41 -24.98 -12.88 -9.33
CA ILE A 41 -23.60 -13.13 -8.85
C ILE A 41 -22.65 -12.01 -9.31
N ALA A 42 -22.73 -11.61 -10.59
CA ALA A 42 -21.91 -10.52 -11.12
C ALA A 42 -22.23 -9.19 -10.41
N LEU A 43 -23.51 -8.88 -10.20
CA LEU A 43 -23.93 -7.65 -9.52
C LEU A 43 -23.54 -7.63 -8.03
N GLN A 44 -23.58 -8.76 -7.33
CA GLN A 44 -23.04 -8.87 -5.95
C GLN A 44 -21.56 -8.50 -5.89
N ASN A 45 -20.76 -9.02 -6.83
CA ASN A 45 -19.32 -8.76 -6.90
C ASN A 45 -19.02 -7.31 -7.31
N ILE A 46 -19.74 -6.75 -8.28
CA ILE A 46 -19.60 -5.33 -8.67
C ILE A 46 -20.01 -4.42 -7.50
N TYR A 47 -21.08 -4.75 -6.78
CA TYR A 47 -21.50 -4.01 -5.60
C TYR A 47 -20.43 -4.05 -4.51
N TYR A 48 -19.81 -5.21 -4.27
CA TYR A 48 -18.68 -5.35 -3.34
C TYR A 48 -17.47 -4.49 -3.75
N LEU A 49 -17.10 -4.48 -5.04
CA LEU A 49 -16.04 -3.61 -5.57
C LEU A 49 -16.38 -2.13 -5.34
N ALA A 50 -17.64 -1.74 -5.54
CA ALA A 50 -18.10 -0.37 -5.34
C ALA A 50 -18.05 0.07 -3.88
N GLN A 51 -18.47 -0.80 -2.94
CA GLN A 51 -18.34 -0.53 -1.50
C GLN A 51 -16.88 -0.32 -1.07
N ASN A 52 -15.94 -1.00 -1.72
CA ASN A 52 -14.50 -0.82 -1.51
C ASN A 52 -13.89 0.35 -2.29
N LYS A 53 -14.71 1.11 -3.01
CA LYS A 53 -14.29 2.25 -3.85
C LYS A 53 -13.34 1.84 -4.97
N LEU A 54 -13.35 0.58 -5.42
CA LEU A 54 -12.54 0.10 -6.54
C LEU A 54 -13.21 0.39 -7.90
N CYS A 55 -14.54 0.50 -7.91
CA CYS A 55 -15.31 1.03 -9.02
C CYS A 55 -16.44 1.95 -8.50
N THR A 56 -17.07 2.70 -9.39
CA THR A 56 -18.40 3.27 -9.19
C THR A 56 -19.40 2.43 -9.95
N ALA A 57 -20.60 2.24 -9.40
CA ALA A 57 -21.65 1.47 -10.05
C ALA A 57 -23.01 2.01 -9.60
N ASN A 58 -23.96 2.12 -10.54
CA ASN A 58 -25.34 2.45 -10.21
C ASN A 58 -26.13 1.14 -10.04
N ILE A 59 -26.02 0.56 -8.84
CA ILE A 59 -26.61 -0.73 -8.48
C ILE A 59 -27.28 -0.60 -7.12
N GLU A 60 -28.53 -1.06 -7.04
CA GLU A 60 -29.31 -1.03 -5.79
C GLU A 60 -29.65 -2.47 -5.35
N PRO A 61 -29.33 -2.85 -4.10
CA PRO A 61 -29.85 -4.09 -3.53
C PRO A 61 -31.36 -3.98 -3.34
N THR A 62 -32.08 -5.06 -3.63
CA THR A 62 -33.52 -5.17 -3.41
C THR A 62 -33.81 -5.88 -2.10
N PRO A 63 -35.00 -5.68 -1.50
CA PRO A 63 -35.41 -6.41 -0.30
C PRO A 63 -35.45 -7.94 -0.47
N GLN A 64 -35.53 -8.43 -1.71
CA GLN A 64 -35.56 -9.85 -2.04
C GLN A 64 -34.16 -10.48 -2.15
N GLY A 65 -33.10 -9.71 -1.93
CA GLY A 65 -31.71 -10.19 -2.02
C GLY A 65 -31.12 -10.22 -3.43
N SER A 66 -31.84 -9.69 -4.42
CA SER A 66 -31.32 -9.45 -5.78
C SER A 66 -30.88 -8.00 -5.99
N PHE A 67 -30.28 -7.69 -7.14
CA PHE A 67 -29.80 -6.33 -7.44
C PHE A 67 -30.51 -5.73 -8.67
N ARG A 68 -30.84 -4.44 -8.59
CA ARG A 68 -31.23 -3.63 -9.74
C ARG A 68 -30.00 -2.99 -10.34
N TYR A 69 -29.82 -3.16 -11.65
CA TYR A 69 -28.70 -2.62 -12.41
C TYR A 69 -29.17 -1.47 -13.31
N PHE A 70 -28.60 -0.29 -13.11
CA PHE A 70 -28.90 0.91 -13.91
C PHE A 70 -27.77 1.26 -14.90
N GLY A 71 -26.80 0.37 -15.10
CA GLY A 71 -25.62 0.66 -15.91
C GLY A 71 -24.58 1.50 -15.17
N GLY A 72 -23.60 2.03 -15.91
CA GLY A 72 -22.70 3.05 -15.40
C GLY A 72 -21.58 2.53 -14.51
N VAL A 73 -21.07 1.33 -14.78
CA VAL A 73 -19.94 0.78 -13.99
C VAL A 73 -18.62 1.32 -14.55
N GLN A 74 -17.81 1.91 -13.69
CA GLN A 74 -16.52 2.49 -14.07
C GLN A 74 -15.48 2.26 -12.98
N ILE A 75 -14.27 1.84 -13.34
CA ILE A 75 -13.17 1.68 -12.38
C ILE A 75 -12.75 3.05 -11.80
N THR A 76 -12.39 3.09 -10.52
CA THR A 76 -11.84 4.31 -9.90
C THR A 76 -10.31 4.35 -10.02
N THR A 77 -9.70 5.49 -9.71
CA THR A 77 -8.24 5.58 -9.55
C THR A 77 -7.70 4.60 -8.51
N ARG A 78 -8.46 4.36 -7.44
CA ARG A 78 -8.13 3.34 -6.42
C ARG A 78 -8.20 1.92 -6.99
N GLY A 79 -9.19 1.61 -7.83
CA GLY A 79 -9.27 0.33 -8.54
C GLY A 79 -8.11 0.11 -9.49
N ILE A 80 -7.74 1.14 -10.26
CA ILE A 80 -6.57 1.12 -11.14
C ILE A 80 -5.29 0.87 -10.33
N ASP A 81 -5.11 1.59 -9.23
CA ASP A 81 -3.93 1.43 -8.38
C ASP A 81 -3.89 0.08 -7.65
N PHE A 82 -5.05 -0.49 -7.31
CA PHE A 82 -5.16 -1.83 -6.73
C PHE A 82 -4.62 -2.92 -7.67
N LEU A 83 -4.81 -2.76 -8.99
CA LEU A 83 -4.29 -3.69 -10.00
C LEU A 83 -2.79 -3.55 -10.24
N LYS A 84 -2.12 -2.53 -9.70
CA LYS A 84 -0.68 -2.34 -9.85
C LYS A 84 0.12 -3.04 -8.76
N ASN A 85 1.17 -3.76 -9.16
CA ASN A 85 2.08 -4.45 -8.24
C ASN A 85 2.77 -3.51 -7.23
N ASP A 86 2.96 -2.23 -7.58
CA ASP A 86 3.58 -1.24 -6.70
C ASP A 86 2.55 -0.50 -5.80
N GLY A 87 1.26 -0.80 -5.91
CA GLY A 87 0.18 -0.10 -5.21
C GLY A 87 -0.15 1.28 -5.79
N GLY A 88 0.45 1.64 -6.92
CA GLY A 88 0.11 2.80 -7.71
C GLY A 88 0.27 4.16 -7.03
N LEU A 89 -0.45 5.15 -7.57
CA LEU A 89 -0.38 6.54 -7.11
C LEU A 89 -0.94 6.68 -5.70
N SER A 90 -1.98 5.91 -5.36
CA SER A 90 -2.61 5.87 -4.03
C SER A 90 -1.62 5.52 -2.93
N LYS A 91 -0.69 4.57 -3.17
CA LYS A 91 0.38 4.27 -2.22
C LYS A 91 1.37 5.43 -2.10
N ARG A 92 1.75 6.06 -3.22
CA ARG A 92 2.69 7.18 -3.23
C ARG A 92 2.13 8.40 -2.48
N LEU A 93 0.85 8.74 -2.69
CA LEU A 93 0.18 9.86 -2.03
C LEU A 93 -0.03 9.66 -0.52
N ARG A 94 -0.08 8.41 -0.04
CA ARG A 94 -0.19 8.09 1.39
C ARG A 94 1.15 7.87 2.08
N THR A 95 2.24 7.80 1.32
CA THR A 95 3.57 7.60 1.89
C THR A 95 4.07 8.92 2.43
N ILE A 96 4.36 8.98 3.73
CA ILE A 96 5.12 10.10 4.30
C ILE A 96 6.60 9.83 4.00
N THR A 97 7.17 10.63 3.11
CA THR A 97 8.61 10.61 2.84
C THR A 97 9.30 11.57 3.79
N VAL A 98 10.15 11.02 4.67
CA VAL A 98 11.08 11.81 5.49
C VAL A 98 12.41 11.84 4.77
N GLU A 99 12.82 13.01 4.32
CA GLU A 99 14.14 13.21 3.71
C GLU A 99 15.18 13.46 4.80
N LEU A 100 16.25 12.68 4.78
CA LEU A 100 17.36 12.78 5.72
C LEU A 100 18.60 13.20 4.94
N ASP A 101 19.29 14.21 5.47
CA ASP A 101 20.57 14.63 4.91
C ASP A 101 21.62 13.51 5.09
N GLY A 102 22.28 13.14 3.99
CA GLY A 102 23.20 12.00 3.96
C GLY A 102 24.43 12.21 4.83
N ASP A 103 24.94 13.44 4.89
CA ASP A 103 26.11 13.77 5.69
C ASP A 103 25.77 13.77 7.19
N THR A 104 24.59 14.24 7.55
CA THR A 104 24.04 14.14 8.91
C THR A 104 23.93 12.69 9.37
N ILE A 105 23.44 11.78 8.51
CA ILE A 105 23.35 10.36 8.83
C ILE A 105 24.74 9.74 9.01
N LYS A 106 25.69 10.06 8.11
CA LYS A 106 27.08 9.59 8.25
C LYS A 106 27.71 10.08 9.56
N ALA A 107 27.44 11.32 9.96
CA ALA A 107 27.91 11.89 11.22
C ALA A 107 27.33 11.15 12.43
N LEU A 108 26.02 10.91 12.47
CA LEU A 108 25.37 10.17 13.57
C LEU A 108 25.93 8.76 13.75
N ILE A 109 26.19 8.05 12.63
CA ILE A 109 26.80 6.71 12.69
C ILE A 109 28.25 6.80 13.18
N ALA A 110 29.02 7.80 12.70
CA ALA A 110 30.40 8.00 13.13
C ALA A 110 30.51 8.32 14.62
N ASP A 111 29.61 9.15 15.15
CA ASP A 111 29.55 9.46 16.58
C ASP A 111 29.29 8.20 17.41
N LYS A 112 28.43 7.30 16.93
CA LYS A 112 28.17 6.03 17.61
C LYS A 112 29.38 5.09 17.58
N VAL A 113 30.14 5.08 16.48
CA VAL A 113 31.41 4.34 16.39
C VAL A 113 32.42 4.88 17.39
N ASP A 114 32.52 6.21 17.53
CA ASP A 114 33.47 6.84 18.47
C ASP A 114 33.17 6.50 19.92
N GLN A 115 31.89 6.36 20.27
CA GLN A 115 31.41 5.95 21.60
C GLN A 115 31.55 4.44 21.88
N SER A 116 31.94 3.62 20.91
CA SER A 116 32.09 2.17 21.11
C SER A 116 33.41 1.82 21.82
N ASP A 117 33.49 0.62 22.39
CA ASP A 117 34.71 0.10 23.02
C ASP A 117 35.71 -0.51 22.00
N ALA A 118 35.49 -0.28 20.70
CA ALA A 118 36.37 -0.79 19.65
C ALA A 118 37.77 -0.11 19.70
N PRO A 119 38.84 -0.80 19.25
CA PRO A 119 40.15 -0.18 19.11
C PRO A 119 40.14 1.03 18.15
N ASP A 120 41.00 2.02 18.40
CA ASP A 120 41.05 3.26 17.60
C ASP A 120 41.31 3.02 16.12
N GLU A 121 42.12 2.00 15.79
CA GLU A 121 42.38 1.60 14.41
C GLU A 121 41.10 1.12 13.70
N ASP A 122 40.28 0.32 14.39
CA ASP A 122 39.04 -0.22 13.85
C ASP A 122 37.97 0.87 13.73
N LYS A 123 37.90 1.79 14.71
CA LYS A 123 37.06 3.00 14.61
C LYS A 123 37.43 3.84 13.40
N GLY A 124 38.73 4.05 13.15
CA GLY A 124 39.23 4.79 11.99
C GLY A 124 38.80 4.16 10.66
N LYS A 125 38.98 2.84 10.52
CA LYS A 125 38.56 2.08 9.33
C LYS A 125 37.06 2.17 9.08
N LEU A 126 36.25 1.97 10.12
CA LEU A 126 34.79 2.03 10.03
C LEU A 126 34.30 3.43 9.62
N LYS A 127 34.82 4.50 10.24
CA LYS A 127 34.46 5.87 9.87
C LYS A 127 34.84 6.21 8.43
N HIS A 128 36.00 5.75 7.97
CA HIS A 128 36.41 5.95 6.57
C HIS A 128 35.46 5.23 5.61
N ALA A 129 35.10 3.97 5.90
CA ALA A 129 34.15 3.21 5.09
C ALA A 129 32.78 3.91 5.00
N ILE A 130 32.24 4.39 6.13
CA ILE A 130 30.94 5.10 6.19
C ILE A 130 30.96 6.38 5.33
N ARG A 131 32.04 7.17 5.42
CA ARG A 131 32.16 8.43 4.66
C ARG A 131 32.17 8.19 3.15
N SER A 132 32.80 7.10 2.72
CA SER A 132 32.96 6.72 1.32
C SER A 132 31.74 5.99 0.73
N LEU A 133 30.68 5.74 1.50
CA LEU A 133 29.49 5.05 0.98
C LEU A 133 28.76 5.86 -0.10
N PRO A 134 28.39 5.23 -1.23
CA PRO A 134 27.48 5.84 -2.20
C PRO A 134 26.07 5.95 -1.63
N SER A 135 25.24 6.82 -2.22
CA SER A 135 23.90 7.15 -1.72
C SER A 135 22.99 5.92 -1.55
N ASN A 136 22.99 5.01 -2.53
CA ASN A 136 22.21 3.77 -2.47
C ASN A 136 22.62 2.85 -1.32
N ALA A 137 23.92 2.71 -1.06
CA ALA A 137 24.44 1.90 0.03
C ALA A 137 24.18 2.56 1.39
N LEU A 138 24.27 3.90 1.47
CA LEU A 138 23.90 4.65 2.66
C LEU A 138 22.42 4.46 2.98
N THR A 139 21.51 4.59 2.01
CA THR A 139 20.07 4.35 2.20
C THR A 139 19.80 2.94 2.73
N ALA A 140 20.44 1.91 2.15
CA ALA A 140 20.27 0.53 2.59
C ALA A 140 20.78 0.33 4.03
N LEU A 141 21.96 0.88 4.35
CA LEU A 141 22.53 0.82 5.69
C LEU A 141 21.64 1.53 6.72
N THR A 142 21.18 2.75 6.42
CA THR A 142 20.28 3.52 7.30
C THR A 142 19.00 2.73 7.58
N GLY A 143 18.38 2.14 6.54
CA GLY A 143 17.18 1.32 6.70
C GLY A 143 17.41 0.12 7.63
N GLU A 144 18.55 -0.57 7.49
CA GLU A 144 18.89 -1.70 8.34
C GLU A 144 19.18 -1.28 9.79
N LEU A 145 19.91 -0.18 9.99
CA LEU A 145 20.20 0.36 11.32
C LEU A 145 18.94 0.81 12.06
N VAL A 146 18.01 1.48 11.37
CA VAL A 146 16.71 1.87 11.94
C VAL A 146 15.92 0.64 12.35
N LYS A 147 15.83 -0.38 11.48
CA LYS A 147 15.14 -1.64 11.80
C LYS A 147 15.73 -2.32 13.04
N ARG A 148 17.06 -2.50 13.07
CA ARG A 148 17.75 -3.12 14.21
C ARG A 148 17.58 -2.30 15.48
N GLY A 149 17.72 -0.98 15.40
CA GLY A 149 17.52 -0.08 16.53
C GLY A 149 16.13 -0.22 17.15
N LEU A 150 15.08 -0.26 16.33
CA LEU A 150 13.71 -0.47 16.80
C LEU A 150 13.49 -1.87 17.38
N SER A 151 14.09 -2.91 16.79
CA SER A 151 13.98 -4.29 17.30
C SER A 151 14.76 -4.54 18.59
N SER A 152 15.83 -3.79 18.84
CA SER A 152 16.68 -3.93 20.02
C SER A 152 16.35 -2.95 21.14
N ALA A 153 15.44 -2.00 20.93
CA ALA A 153 15.02 -1.04 21.94
C ALA A 153 14.11 -1.71 22.98
N SER A 154 14.67 -2.05 24.15
CA SER A 154 13.93 -2.59 25.31
C SER A 154 12.82 -1.65 25.80
N ASP A 155 13.02 -0.35 25.66
CA ASP A 155 12.16 0.71 26.21
C ASP A 155 11.40 1.48 25.13
N LEU A 156 11.12 0.83 23.99
CA LEU A 156 10.47 1.47 22.85
C LEU A 156 9.12 2.13 23.21
N LEU A 157 8.28 1.44 23.98
CA LEU A 157 6.96 1.94 24.35
C LEU A 157 7.03 3.22 25.20
N PRO A 158 7.80 3.28 26.31
CA PRO A 158 8.01 4.52 27.05
C PRO A 158 8.53 5.69 26.21
N TRP A 159 9.45 5.43 25.27
CA TRP A 159 9.98 6.48 24.39
C TRP A 159 8.91 7.04 23.46
N LEU A 160 8.10 6.15 22.86
CA LEU A 160 6.99 6.57 22.01
C LEU A 160 5.95 7.38 22.79
N GLU A 161 5.56 6.94 23.99
CA GLU A 161 4.64 7.69 24.84
C GLU A 161 5.16 9.09 25.18
N THR A 162 6.47 9.22 25.41
CA THR A 162 7.08 10.51 25.72
C THR A 162 7.11 11.41 24.49
N ALA A 163 7.57 10.88 23.35
CA ALA A 163 7.63 11.62 22.10
C ALA A 163 6.24 12.11 21.65
N LEU A 164 5.22 11.26 21.75
CA LEU A 164 3.85 11.59 21.33
C LEU A 164 3.17 12.63 22.23
N ARG A 165 3.60 12.83 23.48
CA ARG A 165 3.08 13.90 24.36
C ARG A 165 3.55 15.29 23.97
N HIS A 166 4.65 15.37 23.22
CA HIS A 166 5.28 16.62 22.81
C HIS A 166 4.99 17.00 21.35
N LEU A 167 4.18 16.20 20.65
CA LEU A 167 3.65 16.47 19.30
C LEU A 167 2.20 16.95 19.40
#